data_AF-A0A8J6G022-F1
#
_entry.id   AF-A0A8J6G022-F1
#
_cell.length_a   1.000
_cell.length_b   1.000
_cell.length_c   1.000
_cell.angle_alpha   90.00
_cell.angle_beta   90.00
_cell.angle_gamma   90.00
#
_symmetry.space_group_name_H-M   'P 1'
#
loop_
_entity.id
_entity.type
_entity.pdbx_description
1 polymer ?
#
loop_
_entity_poly.entity_id
_entity_poly.type
_entity_poly.pdbx_seq_one_letter_code
_entity_poly.pdbx_strand_id
1 'polypeptide(L)'
;MIQQLVAVQLQCNKRSFSDQPKVTPWPLGADPHSRDARQQRLAHLTELAIISVQEIVDFANQAARRYNHETECITFLKDFTYSKDDFHSAGLQVEFINPIFEFSRAMHLLGLDDAEYPLLIAINIFSADRPNVQEPSRVEALQQPYVEALLSYRHQAATGPAPLPANAHEAGEPAHPRFRALGAGLCFTTPGQEAAAFAV
;
A
#
# COMPACT_ATOMS: atom_id res chain seq x y z
N MET A 1 -10.59 13.65 13.28
CA MET A 1 -9.25 13.32 12.75
C MET A 1 -9.31 12.27 11.64
N ILE A 2 -9.61 11.00 11.90
CA ILE A 2 -9.58 9.91 10.88
C ILE A 2 -10.41 10.26 9.63
N GLN A 3 -11.66 10.69 9.79
CA GLN A 3 -12.52 11.07 8.66
C GLN A 3 -11.93 12.21 7.81
N GLN A 4 -11.20 13.15 8.43
CA GLN A 4 -10.54 14.23 7.71
C GLN A 4 -9.36 13.70 6.89
N LEU A 5 -8.56 12.76 7.44
CA LEU A 5 -7.48 12.10 6.69
C LEU A 5 -8.03 11.34 5.49
N VAL A 6 -9.11 10.57 5.69
CA VAL A 6 -9.79 9.85 4.59
C VAL A 6 -10.29 10.84 3.53
N ALA A 7 -10.95 11.93 3.94
CA ALA A 7 -11.44 12.94 3.02
C ALA A 7 -10.32 13.63 2.22
N VAL A 8 -9.21 13.97 2.89
CA VAL A 8 -8.02 14.55 2.24
C VAL A 8 -7.40 13.55 1.27
N GLN A 9 -7.23 12.29 1.65
CA GLN A 9 -6.71 11.23 0.77
C GLN A 9 -7.57 11.07 -0.48
N LEU A 10 -8.90 11.03 -0.32
CA LEU A 10 -9.84 10.95 -1.44
C LEU A 10 -9.76 12.19 -2.33
N GLN A 11 -9.60 13.37 -1.76
CA GLN A 11 -9.46 14.61 -2.52
C GLN A 11 -8.14 14.67 -3.30
N CYS A 12 -7.03 14.19 -2.72
CA CYS A 12 -5.75 14.08 -3.41
C CYS A 12 -5.84 13.09 -4.56
N ASN A 13 -6.43 11.92 -4.33
CA ASN A 13 -6.65 10.90 -5.36
C ASN A 13 -7.50 11.46 -6.53
N LYS A 14 -8.54 12.24 -6.25
CA LYS A 14 -9.36 12.93 -7.27
C LYS A 14 -8.53 13.87 -8.15
N ARG A 15 -7.57 14.60 -7.58
CA ARG A 15 -6.68 15.49 -8.37
C ARG A 15 -5.74 14.68 -9.25
N SER A 16 -5.13 13.63 -8.71
CA SER A 16 -4.24 12.74 -9.47
C SER A 16 -4.92 12.14 -10.71
N PHE A 17 -6.21 11.81 -10.66
CA PHE A 17 -6.95 11.34 -11.83
C PHE A 17 -7.09 12.39 -12.94
N SER A 18 -7.15 13.69 -12.60
CA SER A 18 -7.19 14.75 -13.61
C SER A 18 -5.90 14.85 -14.42
N ASP A 19 -4.80 14.31 -13.90
CA ASP A 19 -3.49 14.34 -14.54
C ASP A 19 -3.18 13.05 -15.32
N GLN A 20 -3.99 11.99 -15.14
CA GLN A 20 -3.91 10.73 -15.89
C GLN A 20 -3.77 10.90 -17.42
N PRO A 21 -4.53 11.78 -18.13
CA PRO A 21 -4.40 11.93 -19.57
C PRO A 21 -3.10 12.62 -20.02
N LYS A 22 -2.32 13.20 -19.09
CA LYS A 22 -1.05 13.86 -19.38
C LYS A 22 0.13 12.89 -19.34
N VAL A 23 -0.08 11.66 -18.88
CA VAL A 23 0.96 10.65 -18.74
C VAL A 23 1.40 10.16 -20.13
N THR A 24 2.70 10.10 -20.34
CA THR A 24 3.37 9.50 -21.49
C THR A 24 2.74 8.13 -21.77
N PRO A 25 2.24 7.83 -22.97
CA PRO A 25 1.53 6.58 -23.22
C PRO A 25 2.44 5.35 -23.12
N TRP A 26 1.88 4.21 -22.67
CA TRP A 26 2.60 2.94 -22.66
C TRP A 26 2.80 2.42 -24.10
N PRO A 27 4.02 1.99 -24.49
CA PRO A 27 4.30 1.54 -25.85
C PRO A 27 3.77 0.10 -26.09
N LEU A 28 2.49 0.00 -26.46
CA LEU A 28 1.81 -1.26 -26.76
C LEU A 28 2.46 -1.98 -27.95
N GLY A 29 2.78 -3.27 -27.79
CA GLY A 29 3.34 -4.12 -28.86
C GLY A 29 4.79 -3.81 -29.23
N ALA A 30 5.47 -2.92 -28.51
CA ALA A 30 6.89 -2.62 -28.74
C ALA A 30 7.81 -3.73 -28.22
N ASP A 31 8.93 -3.95 -28.92
CA ASP A 31 9.97 -4.92 -28.52
C ASP A 31 10.41 -4.70 -27.06
N PRO A 32 10.36 -5.73 -26.19
CA PRO A 32 10.84 -5.67 -24.81
C PRO A 32 12.29 -5.16 -24.69
N HIS A 33 13.16 -5.48 -25.65
CA HIS A 33 14.58 -5.13 -25.62
C HIS A 33 14.92 -3.81 -26.32
N SER A 34 13.93 -3.12 -26.91
CA SER A 34 14.15 -1.83 -27.55
C SER A 34 14.54 -0.75 -26.54
N ARG A 35 15.65 -0.06 -26.83
CA ARG A 35 16.17 1.03 -25.98
C ARG A 35 15.17 2.18 -25.86
N ASP A 36 14.53 2.56 -26.96
CA ASP A 36 13.58 3.67 -27.02
C ASP A 36 12.28 3.30 -26.29
N ALA A 37 11.78 2.07 -26.51
CA ALA A 37 10.60 1.59 -25.81
C ALA A 37 10.83 1.51 -24.30
N ARG A 38 12.00 1.03 -23.86
CA ARG A 38 12.37 1.01 -22.44
C ARG A 38 12.39 2.41 -21.83
N GLN A 39 12.98 3.40 -22.53
CA GLN A 39 13.00 4.79 -22.05
C GLN A 39 11.58 5.35 -21.89
N GLN A 40 10.69 5.03 -22.83
CA GLN A 40 9.28 5.43 -22.77
C GLN A 40 8.53 4.75 -21.60
N ARG A 41 8.72 3.43 -21.39
CA ARG A 41 8.15 2.71 -20.24
C ARG A 41 8.63 3.31 -18.91
N LEU A 42 9.93 3.64 -18.81
CA LEU A 42 10.48 4.29 -17.63
C LEU A 42 9.89 5.68 -17.39
N ALA A 43 9.75 6.50 -18.45
CA ALA A 43 9.11 7.81 -18.36
C ALA A 43 7.66 7.69 -17.89
N HIS A 44 6.91 6.77 -18.49
CA HIS A 44 5.54 6.46 -18.10
C HIS A 44 5.42 6.05 -16.62
N LEU A 45 6.21 5.08 -16.15
CA LEU A 45 6.18 4.65 -14.74
C LEU A 45 6.61 5.78 -13.80
N THR A 46 7.60 6.59 -14.19
CA THR A 46 8.06 7.74 -13.41
C THR A 46 6.96 8.80 -13.27
N GLU A 47 6.24 9.11 -14.34
CA GLU A 47 5.14 10.07 -14.31
C GLU A 47 3.95 9.55 -13.49
N LEU A 48 3.61 8.26 -13.63
CA LEU A 48 2.62 7.62 -12.77
C LEU A 48 3.02 7.67 -11.30
N ALA A 49 4.31 7.45 -10.99
CA ALA A 49 4.83 7.62 -9.65
C ALA A 49 4.63 9.08 -9.22
N ILE A 50 5.18 10.07 -9.91
CA ILE A 50 5.07 11.49 -9.52
C ILE A 50 3.60 11.93 -9.29
N ILE A 51 2.66 11.54 -10.17
CA ILE A 51 1.24 11.87 -10.03
C ILE A 51 0.59 11.15 -8.83
N SER A 52 1.05 9.95 -8.52
CA SER A 52 0.58 9.18 -7.35
C SER A 52 1.30 9.58 -6.05
N VAL A 53 2.38 10.37 -6.12
CA VAL A 53 3.44 10.44 -5.10
C VAL A 53 3.94 11.87 -4.98
N GLN A 54 3.31 12.66 -4.12
CA GLN A 54 3.95 13.89 -3.66
C GLN A 54 5.02 13.61 -2.57
N GLU A 55 5.15 12.38 -2.04
CA GLU A 55 6.34 11.85 -1.34
C GLU A 55 6.51 10.32 -1.53
N ILE A 56 7.73 9.85 -1.82
CA ILE A 56 8.10 8.46 -2.25
C ILE A 56 7.55 7.34 -1.35
N VAL A 57 7.28 7.62 -0.08
CA VAL A 57 6.74 6.62 0.85
C VAL A 57 5.27 6.29 0.55
N ASP A 58 4.51 7.28 0.09
CA ASP A 58 3.12 7.08 -0.29
C ASP A 58 3.01 6.21 -1.55
N PHE A 59 4.04 6.21 -2.41
CA PHE A 59 4.11 5.29 -3.55
C PHE A 59 4.04 3.83 -3.13
N ALA A 60 4.91 3.45 -2.19
CA ALA A 60 5.00 2.06 -1.73
C ALA A 60 3.69 1.65 -1.06
N ASN A 61 3.10 2.55 -0.25
CA ASN A 61 1.81 2.32 0.38
C ASN A 61 0.65 2.25 -0.63
N GLN A 62 0.67 3.06 -1.69
CA GLN A 62 -0.35 3.06 -2.74
C GLN A 62 -0.22 1.84 -3.65
N ALA A 63 1.01 1.42 -3.97
CA ALA A 63 1.31 0.19 -4.69
C ALA A 63 0.80 -1.03 -3.91
N ALA A 64 1.07 -1.07 -2.61
CA ALA A 64 0.52 -2.05 -1.68
C ALA A 64 -1.01 -2.09 -1.66
N ARG A 65 -1.65 -0.93 -1.59
CA ARG A 65 -3.12 -0.83 -1.60
C ARG A 65 -3.75 -1.30 -2.91
N ARG A 66 -3.02 -1.20 -4.03
CA ARG A 66 -3.51 -1.53 -5.37
C ARG A 66 -2.87 -2.78 -5.95
N TYR A 67 -2.32 -3.60 -5.09
CA TYR A 67 -1.81 -4.91 -5.43
C TYR A 67 -2.97 -5.91 -5.53
N ASN A 68 -3.05 -6.60 -6.67
CA ASN A 68 -3.93 -7.73 -6.88
C ASN A 68 -3.14 -9.02 -6.65
N HIS A 69 -3.57 -9.83 -5.68
CA HIS A 69 -2.90 -11.09 -5.33
C HIS A 69 -3.07 -12.18 -6.41
N GLU A 70 -4.20 -12.22 -7.10
CA GLU A 70 -4.49 -13.25 -8.12
C GLU A 70 -3.62 -13.06 -9.37
N THR A 71 -3.43 -11.81 -9.78
CA THR A 71 -2.66 -11.48 -11.00
C THR A 71 -1.22 -11.08 -10.71
N GLU A 72 -0.83 -10.93 -9.44
CA GLU A 72 0.46 -10.38 -9.01
C GLU A 72 0.82 -9.06 -9.69
N CYS A 73 -0.15 -8.15 -9.82
CA CYS A 73 0.02 -6.86 -10.48
C CYS A 73 -0.29 -5.68 -9.54
N ILE A 74 0.31 -4.53 -9.83
CA ILE A 74 0.04 -3.26 -9.16
C ILE A 74 -0.72 -2.34 -10.10
N THR A 75 -1.81 -1.73 -9.63
CA THR A 75 -2.65 -0.83 -10.43
C THR A 75 -2.48 0.65 -10.02
N PHE A 76 -1.95 1.47 -10.92
CA PHE A 76 -1.86 2.92 -10.79
C PHE A 76 -3.06 3.62 -11.41
N LEU A 77 -3.43 4.79 -10.85
CA LEU A 77 -4.49 5.68 -11.36
C LEU A 77 -5.75 4.93 -11.86
N LYS A 78 -6.16 3.87 -11.15
CA LYS A 78 -7.33 3.01 -11.38
C LYS A 78 -7.22 2.05 -12.58
N ASP A 79 -6.65 2.47 -13.69
CA ASP A 79 -6.75 1.72 -14.96
C ASP A 79 -5.39 1.18 -15.48
N PHE A 80 -4.29 1.53 -14.82
CA PHE A 80 -2.95 1.19 -15.28
C PHE A 80 -2.34 0.07 -14.45
N THR A 81 -2.55 -1.17 -14.89
CA THR A 81 -2.10 -2.38 -14.19
C THR A 81 -0.80 -2.92 -14.78
N TYR A 82 0.20 -3.16 -13.93
CA TYR A 82 1.52 -3.66 -14.34
C TYR A 82 1.98 -4.84 -13.48
N SER A 83 2.58 -5.81 -14.14
CA SER A 83 3.24 -6.99 -13.57
C SER A 83 4.69 -6.70 -13.20
N LYS A 84 5.36 -7.62 -12.49
CA LYS A 84 6.81 -7.54 -12.25
C LYS A 84 7.62 -7.42 -13.55
N ASP A 85 7.19 -8.13 -14.59
CA ASP A 85 7.88 -8.12 -15.90
C ASP A 85 7.77 -6.76 -16.58
N ASP A 86 6.66 -6.05 -16.40
CA ASP A 86 6.50 -4.69 -16.92
C ASP A 86 7.51 -3.73 -16.28
N PHE A 87 7.70 -3.82 -14.96
CA PHE A 87 8.72 -3.04 -14.24
C PHE A 87 10.13 -3.40 -14.72
N HIS A 88 10.42 -4.68 -14.92
CA HIS A 88 11.70 -5.14 -15.44
C HIS A 88 11.95 -4.63 -16.87
N SER A 89 10.92 -4.66 -17.73
CA SER A 89 10.98 -4.16 -19.11
C SER A 89 11.13 -2.63 -19.20
N ALA A 90 10.81 -1.92 -18.12
CA ALA A 90 11.10 -0.49 -17.94
C ALA A 90 12.56 -0.24 -17.50
N GLY A 91 13.35 -1.30 -17.30
CA GLY A 91 14.75 -1.22 -16.92
C GLY A 91 14.98 -1.08 -15.41
N LEU A 92 13.97 -1.32 -14.59
CA LEU A 92 14.13 -1.38 -13.13
C LEU A 92 14.83 -2.70 -12.75
N GLN A 93 15.72 -2.60 -11.76
CA GLN A 93 16.51 -3.75 -11.31
C GLN A 93 15.67 -4.67 -10.43
N VAL A 94 15.94 -5.97 -10.48
CA VAL A 94 15.20 -6.99 -9.71
C VAL A 94 15.30 -6.73 -8.20
N GLU A 95 16.46 -6.25 -7.75
CA GLU A 95 16.74 -5.86 -6.37
C GLU A 95 15.89 -4.68 -5.89
N PHE A 96 15.32 -3.91 -6.81
CA PHE A 96 14.35 -2.85 -6.53
C PHE A 96 12.91 -3.33 -6.69
N ILE A 97 12.64 -4.13 -7.72
CA ILE A 97 11.28 -4.63 -8.03
C ILE A 97 10.79 -5.59 -6.94
N ASN A 98 11.61 -6.57 -6.54
CA ASN A 98 11.17 -7.59 -5.60
C ASN A 98 10.71 -7.02 -4.25
N PRO A 99 11.47 -6.11 -3.60
CA PRO A 99 11.02 -5.50 -2.37
C PRO A 99 9.67 -4.76 -2.48
N ILE A 100 9.40 -4.08 -3.60
CA ILE A 100 8.12 -3.38 -3.80
C ILE A 100 6.96 -4.38 -3.81
N PHE A 101 7.09 -5.48 -4.54
CA PHE A 101 6.04 -6.49 -4.65
C PHE A 101 5.89 -7.33 -3.39
N GLU A 102 7.00 -7.63 -2.69
CA GLU A 102 6.97 -8.31 -1.39
C GLU A 102 6.28 -7.45 -0.33
N PHE A 103 6.62 -6.16 -0.25
CA PHE A 103 5.93 -5.20 0.60
C PHE A 103 4.45 -5.11 0.25
N SER A 104 4.13 -5.04 -1.04
CA SER A 104 2.75 -4.94 -1.51
C SER A 104 1.92 -6.16 -1.13
N ARG A 105 2.49 -7.36 -1.25
CA ARG A 105 1.88 -8.61 -0.80
C ARG A 105 1.69 -8.64 0.71
N ALA A 106 2.69 -8.24 1.49
CA ALA A 106 2.60 -8.20 2.95
C ALA A 106 1.47 -7.27 3.40
N MET A 107 1.35 -6.09 2.79
CA MET A 107 0.29 -5.13 3.08
C MET A 107 -1.09 -5.62 2.66
N HIS A 108 -1.22 -6.35 1.54
CA HIS A 108 -2.47 -7.00 1.16
C HIS A 108 -2.91 -8.03 2.22
N LEU A 109 -1.98 -8.83 2.73
CA LEU A 109 -2.26 -9.83 3.77
C LEU A 109 -2.65 -9.23 5.12
N LEU A 110 -2.19 -8.00 5.42
CA LEU A 110 -2.62 -7.26 6.61
C LEU A 110 -4.08 -6.80 6.52
N GLY A 111 -4.65 -6.71 5.31
CA GLY A 111 -6.07 -6.43 5.09
C GLY A 111 -6.51 -5.08 5.65
N LEU A 112 -5.67 -4.06 5.53
CA LEU A 112 -5.95 -2.74 6.08
C LEU A 112 -7.16 -2.09 5.41
N ASP A 113 -7.96 -1.37 6.19
CA ASP A 113 -9.10 -0.64 5.67
C ASP A 113 -8.78 0.82 5.26
N ASP A 114 -9.77 1.49 4.68
CA ASP A 114 -9.64 2.87 4.20
C ASP A 114 -9.30 3.90 5.30
N ALA A 115 -9.44 3.56 6.58
CA ALA A 115 -9.06 4.40 7.71
C ALA A 115 -7.64 4.10 8.20
N GLU A 116 -7.21 2.84 8.18
CA GLU A 116 -5.87 2.42 8.60
C GLU A 116 -4.78 2.93 7.65
N TYR A 117 -5.02 2.94 6.33
CA TYR A 117 -4.04 3.41 5.36
C TYR A 117 -3.63 4.89 5.54
N PRO A 118 -4.55 5.87 5.59
CA PRO A 118 -4.19 7.26 5.83
C PRO A 118 -3.51 7.50 7.19
N LEU A 119 -3.82 6.69 8.20
CA LEU A 119 -3.13 6.75 9.49
C LEU A 119 -1.68 6.28 9.38
N LEU A 120 -1.41 5.16 8.71
CA LEU A 120 -0.04 4.70 8.47
C LEU A 120 0.77 5.69 7.63
N ILE A 121 0.14 6.32 6.63
CA ILE A 121 0.75 7.40 5.84
C ILE A 121 1.11 8.57 6.75
N ALA A 122 0.17 9.07 7.56
CA ALA A 122 0.42 10.19 8.47
C ALA A 122 1.55 9.87 9.48
N ILE A 123 1.55 8.66 10.05
CA ILE A 123 2.61 8.20 10.97
C ILE A 123 3.97 8.19 10.25
N ASN A 124 4.03 7.70 9.01
CA ASN A 124 5.27 7.66 8.25
C ASN A 124 5.79 9.05 7.89
N ILE A 125 4.91 9.98 7.50
CA ILE A 125 5.26 11.38 7.22
C ILE A 125 5.89 12.02 8.46
N PHE A 126 5.29 11.84 9.63
CA PHE A 126 5.81 12.37 10.90
C PHE A 126 6.88 11.46 11.52
N SER A 127 7.96 11.16 10.78
CA SER A 127 9.11 10.39 11.30
C SER A 127 10.26 11.29 11.73
N ALA A 128 10.62 11.25 13.02
CA ALA A 128 11.69 12.08 13.58
C ALA A 128 13.11 11.63 13.16
N ASP A 129 13.28 10.35 12.78
CA ASP A 129 14.56 9.77 12.37
C ASP A 129 15.02 10.19 10.96
N ARG A 130 14.27 11.08 10.29
CA ARG A 130 14.65 11.59 8.96
C ARG A 130 15.92 12.45 9.09
N PRO A 131 16.86 12.35 8.13
CA PRO A 131 18.03 13.21 8.15
C PRO A 131 17.63 14.69 8.09
N ASN A 132 18.34 15.53 8.83
CA ASN A 132 18.16 16.99 8.89
C ASN A 132 16.90 17.50 9.64
N VAL A 133 16.18 16.64 10.36
CA VAL A 133 15.11 17.08 11.27
C VAL A 133 15.73 17.90 12.41
N GLN A 134 15.30 19.16 12.53
CA GLN A 134 15.85 20.10 13.52
C GLN A 134 15.22 19.92 14.91
N GLU A 135 13.94 19.56 14.96
CA GLU A 135 13.19 19.43 16.22
C GLU A 135 12.50 18.05 16.32
N PRO A 136 13.26 16.96 16.56
CA PRO A 136 12.73 15.59 16.62
C PRO A 136 11.56 15.43 17.57
N SER A 137 11.66 15.98 18.79
CA SER A 137 10.60 15.87 19.80
C SER A 137 9.28 16.52 19.39
N ARG A 138 9.32 17.57 18.54
CA ARG A 138 8.09 18.16 18.00
C ARG A 138 7.48 17.29 16.91
N VAL A 139 8.30 16.63 16.10
CA VAL A 139 7.83 15.67 15.10
C VAL A 139 7.17 14.47 15.78
N GLU A 140 7.77 13.93 16.84
CA GLU A 140 7.18 12.85 17.66
C GLU A 140 5.85 13.30 18.29
N ALA A 141 5.79 14.51 18.86
CA ALA A 141 4.55 15.04 19.41
C ALA A 141 3.44 15.22 18.35
N LEU A 142 3.80 15.50 17.09
CA LEU A 142 2.85 15.54 15.97
C LEU A 142 2.44 14.14 15.49
N GLN A 143 3.32 13.16 15.57
CA GLN A 143 3.06 11.76 15.21
C GLN A 143 2.13 11.07 16.21
N GLN A 144 2.32 11.35 17.51
CA GLN A 144 1.68 10.67 18.63
C GLN A 144 0.15 10.52 18.50
N PRO A 145 -0.62 11.57 18.13
CA PRO A 145 -2.07 11.45 17.99
C PRO A 145 -2.51 10.43 16.93
N TYR A 146 -1.74 10.27 15.84
CA TYR A 146 -2.06 9.32 14.77
C TYR A 146 -1.78 7.88 15.20
N VAL A 147 -0.70 7.64 15.95
CA VAL A 147 -0.38 6.34 16.54
C VAL A 147 -1.48 5.91 17.52
N GLU A 148 -1.87 6.80 18.43
CA GLU A 148 -2.93 6.54 19.41
C GLU A 148 -4.29 6.27 18.73
N ALA A 149 -4.61 7.00 17.67
CA ALA A 149 -5.83 6.78 16.91
C ALA A 149 -5.83 5.44 16.17
N LEU A 150 -4.70 5.02 15.58
CA LEU A 150 -4.59 3.72 14.93
C LEU A 150 -4.77 2.57 15.94
N LEU A 151 -4.11 2.65 17.10
CA LEU A 151 -4.26 1.65 18.17
C LEU A 151 -5.71 1.60 18.66
N SER A 152 -6.31 2.76 18.93
CA SER A 152 -7.70 2.85 19.38
C SER A 152 -8.69 2.27 18.36
N TYR A 153 -8.48 2.56 17.07
CA TYR A 153 -9.33 2.07 15.98
C TYR A 153 -9.27 0.55 15.88
N ARG A 154 -8.07 -0.05 15.91
CA ARG A 154 -7.89 -1.51 15.84
C ARG A 154 -8.41 -2.23 17.09
N HIS A 155 -8.26 -1.63 18.28
CA HIS A 155 -8.83 -2.18 19.51
C HIS A 155 -10.37 -2.20 19.48
N GLN A 156 -11.01 -1.15 18.95
CA GLN A 156 -12.47 -1.09 18.81
C GLN A 156 -12.98 -2.06 17.74
N ALA A 157 -12.27 -2.20 16.61
CA ALA A 157 -12.59 -3.19 15.58
C ALA A 157 -12.49 -4.64 16.10
N ALA A 158 -11.62 -4.90 17.07
CA ALA A 158 -11.48 -6.21 17.72
C ALA A 158 -12.51 -6.48 18.82
N THR A 159 -13.18 -5.45 19.36
CA THR A 159 -14.10 -5.57 20.51
C THR A 159 -15.58 -5.27 20.18
N GLY A 160 -15.90 -4.76 18.99
CA GLY A 160 -17.27 -4.53 18.52
C GLY A 160 -17.66 -5.37 17.30
N PRO A 161 -18.97 -5.59 17.04
CA PRO A 161 -19.40 -6.12 15.75
C PRO A 161 -19.02 -5.08 14.67
N ALA A 162 -18.23 -5.52 13.69
CA ALA A 162 -17.66 -4.71 12.61
C ALA A 162 -18.56 -3.52 12.19
N PRO A 163 -18.07 -2.27 12.21
CA PRO A 163 -18.81 -1.16 11.64
C PRO A 163 -19.01 -1.43 10.15
N LEU A 164 -20.27 -1.46 9.72
CA LEU A 164 -20.59 -1.59 8.30
C LEU A 164 -19.97 -0.41 7.54
N PRO A 165 -19.29 -0.65 6.40
CA PRO A 165 -18.79 0.43 5.57
C PRO A 165 -19.97 1.22 5.02
N ALA A 166 -20.12 2.47 5.48
CA ALA A 166 -20.93 3.46 4.80
C ALA A 166 -20.19 3.87 3.52
N ASN A 167 -20.44 3.11 2.44
CA ASN A 167 -20.45 3.51 1.01
C ASN A 167 -20.26 2.30 0.10
N ALA A 168 -21.26 1.42 0.04
CA ALA A 168 -21.41 0.47 -1.05
C ALA A 168 -22.10 1.16 -2.24
N HIS A 169 -21.40 2.08 -2.90
CA HIS A 169 -21.82 2.63 -4.20
C HIS A 169 -20.63 3.31 -4.90
N GLU A 170 -19.61 2.52 -5.28
CA GLU A 170 -18.77 2.75 -6.48
C GLU A 170 -17.61 1.72 -6.51
N ALA A 171 -17.93 0.47 -6.83
CA ALA A 171 -17.03 -0.45 -7.53
C ALA A 171 -17.86 -1.66 -7.93
N GLY A 172 -18.00 -1.88 -9.24
CA GLY A 172 -18.59 -3.10 -9.78
C GLY A 172 -17.61 -4.26 -9.62
N GLU A 173 -17.52 -4.83 -8.42
CA GLU A 173 -16.96 -6.16 -8.18
C GLU A 173 -17.89 -6.93 -7.22
N PRO A 174 -18.26 -8.18 -7.54
CA PRO A 174 -19.14 -8.96 -6.67
C PRO A 174 -18.39 -9.37 -5.41
N ALA A 175 -18.95 -9.01 -4.26
CA ALA A 175 -18.46 -9.41 -2.95
C ALA A 175 -18.36 -10.95 -2.84
N HIS A 176 -17.13 -11.48 -2.80
CA HIS A 176 -16.90 -12.91 -2.61
C HIS A 176 -16.97 -13.26 -1.11
N PRO A 177 -17.82 -14.21 -0.68
CA PRO A 177 -18.08 -14.45 0.74
C PRO A 177 -17.07 -15.46 1.27
N ARG A 178 -15.88 -15.03 1.77
CA ARG A 178 -15.02 -16.01 2.47
C ARG A 178 -13.99 -15.56 3.49
N PHE A 179 -13.85 -14.28 3.81
CA PHE A 179 -12.90 -13.85 4.86
C PHE A 179 -13.61 -13.19 6.05
N ARG A 180 -14.31 -14.04 6.81
CA ARG A 180 -14.75 -13.74 8.18
C ARG A 180 -14.40 -14.90 9.09
N ALA A 181 -13.13 -15.31 9.09
CA ALA A 181 -12.62 -16.37 9.96
C ALA A 181 -11.09 -16.30 10.14
N LEU A 182 -10.58 -15.16 10.61
CA LEU A 182 -9.21 -15.07 11.14
C LEU A 182 -9.27 -14.18 12.40
N GLY A 183 -9.97 -14.70 13.41
CA GLY A 183 -10.21 -14.04 14.67
C GLY A 183 -10.44 -15.05 15.79
N ALA A 184 -9.64 -16.12 15.83
CA ALA A 184 -9.52 -17.01 16.99
C ALA A 184 -8.29 -17.89 16.79
N GLY A 185 -7.30 -17.76 17.69
CA GLY A 185 -6.22 -18.75 17.80
C GLY A 185 -4.81 -18.22 17.60
N LEU A 186 -4.41 -17.17 18.32
CA LEU A 186 -3.00 -17.00 18.70
C LEU A 186 -2.93 -16.93 20.22
N CYS A 187 -3.03 -18.12 20.85
CA CYS A 187 -2.65 -18.28 22.24
C CYS A 187 -1.12 -18.33 22.29
N PHE A 188 -0.53 -17.32 22.91
CA PHE A 188 0.89 -17.31 23.26
C PHE A 188 1.17 -18.45 24.26
N THR A 189 2.13 -19.32 23.96
CA THR A 189 2.82 -20.12 24.97
C THR A 189 4.32 -19.85 24.84
N THR A 190 4.89 -19.17 25.85
CA THR A 190 6.33 -19.00 26.08
C THR A 190 7.00 -20.30 26.57
N PRO A 191 8.35 -20.39 26.55
CA PRO A 191 9.07 -21.63 26.26
C PRO A 191 9.53 -22.40 27.51
N GLY A 192 9.60 -23.73 27.40
CA GLY A 192 10.31 -24.59 28.34
C GLY A 192 9.83 -26.04 28.34
N GLN A 193 10.76 -26.98 28.14
CA GLN A 193 10.61 -28.46 28.25
C GLN A 193 9.76 -29.09 27.13
N GLU A 194 10.11 -30.17 26.43
CA GLU A 194 11.07 -31.28 26.52
C GLU A 194 11.25 -31.77 25.05
N ALA A 195 12.45 -31.86 24.49
CA ALA A 195 13.21 -33.11 24.38
C ALA A 195 12.38 -34.40 24.44
N ALA A 196 12.09 -35.02 23.28
CA ALA A 196 12.42 -36.43 22.97
C ALA A 196 11.63 -36.96 21.76
N ALA A 197 12.30 -37.90 21.09
CA ALA A 197 11.79 -38.96 20.22
C ALA A 197 11.55 -38.59 18.73
N PHE A 198 12.52 -38.79 17.83
CA PHE A 198 12.96 -40.05 17.16
C PHE A 198 11.96 -40.64 16.15
N ALA A 199 12.47 -40.81 14.91
CA ALA A 199 12.13 -41.83 13.90
C ALA A 199 10.71 -41.80 13.31
N VAL A 200 10.48 -41.93 12.00
CA VAL A 200 11.15 -42.63 10.91
C VAL A 200 11.01 -41.80 9.63
#